data_AF-A0A1J5AYT2-F1
#
_entry.id   AF-A0A1J5AYT2-F1
#
_cell.length_a   1.000
_cell.length_b   1.000
_cell.length_c   1.000
_cell.angle_alpha   90.00
_cell.angle_beta   90.00
_cell.angle_gamma   90.00
#
_symmetry.space_group_name_H-M   'P 1'
#
loop_
_entity.id
_entity.type
_entity.pdbx_description
1 polymer ?
#
loop_
_entity_poly.entity_id
_entity_poly.type
_entity_poly.pdbx_seq_one_letter_code
_entity_poly.pdbx_strand_id
1 'polypeptide(L)'
;MKKIAFLLILSSIINTLSAQDDFALKLSNAAIELTLQKVVYTPDYFVIKYPGGDVPSNMGVCTDLIIRAYRKLDIDLQQKVHEDMLANFDKYPKIWGLKKTDSNIDHRRVPNLMTFFNRFGTIKKISKEPNDYIPGDIVVWNLGGAITHIGIVVNLKSNDGKRYLIAHNIGNGQEISDCLFTYKIIGHYFYK
;
A
#
# COMPACT_ATOMS: atom_id res chain seq x y z
N MET A 1 -68.08 2.85 -3.55
CA MET A 1 -66.86 3.36 -2.88
C MET A 1 -65.94 2.20 -2.52
N LYS A 2 -64.94 1.86 -3.35
CA LYS A 2 -63.75 1.09 -2.91
C LYS A 2 -62.58 1.53 -3.79
N LYS A 3 -61.66 2.33 -3.23
CA LYS A 3 -60.42 2.75 -3.87
C LYS A 3 -59.43 1.59 -3.73
N ILE A 4 -58.97 1.04 -4.85
CA ILE A 4 -57.85 0.10 -4.87
C ILE A 4 -56.57 0.95 -4.83
N ALA A 5 -55.89 0.93 -3.69
CA ALA A 5 -54.59 1.59 -3.53
C ALA A 5 -53.52 0.68 -4.14
N PHE A 6 -52.88 1.16 -5.20
CA PHE A 6 -51.72 0.51 -5.81
C PHE A 6 -50.49 0.85 -4.95
N LEU A 7 -49.99 -0.13 -4.19
CA LEU A 7 -48.76 0.01 -3.42
C LEU A 7 -47.58 -0.30 -4.34
N LEU A 8 -46.96 0.74 -4.91
CA LEU A 8 -45.68 0.62 -5.61
C LEU A 8 -44.57 0.48 -4.56
N ILE A 9 -44.12 -0.74 -4.33
CA ILE A 9 -42.89 -1.02 -3.57
C ILE A 9 -41.72 -0.70 -4.51
N LEU A 10 -41.16 0.49 -4.37
CA LEU A 10 -39.94 0.90 -5.05
C LEU A 10 -38.77 0.21 -4.33
N SER A 11 -38.26 -0.89 -4.89
CA SER A 11 -37.06 -1.55 -4.39
C SER A 11 -35.84 -0.68 -4.72
N SER A 12 -35.30 0.00 -3.72
CA SER A 12 -33.98 0.64 -3.79
C SER A 12 -32.89 -0.44 -3.71
N ILE A 13 -32.50 -0.96 -4.88
CA ILE A 13 -31.25 -1.72 -5.02
C ILE A 13 -30.12 -0.69 -4.99
N ILE A 14 -29.51 -0.52 -3.82
CA ILE A 14 -28.36 0.35 -3.64
C ILE A 14 -27.16 -0.33 -4.31
N ASN A 15 -26.63 0.32 -5.36
CA ASN A 15 -25.40 -0.06 -6.04
C ASN A 15 -24.20 0.12 -5.09
N THR A 16 -23.79 -0.94 -4.40
CA THR A 16 -22.60 -0.93 -3.53
C THR A 16 -21.27 -1.17 -4.29
N LEU A 17 -21.28 -1.20 -5.63
CA LEU A 17 -20.08 -1.51 -6.42
C LEU A 17 -19.13 -0.31 -6.66
N SER A 18 -19.62 0.93 -6.72
CA SER A 18 -18.79 2.08 -7.17
C SER A 18 -17.78 2.62 -6.15
N ALA A 19 -17.90 2.30 -4.86
CA ALA A 19 -17.03 2.87 -3.83
C ALA A 19 -15.69 2.14 -3.67
N GLN A 20 -15.63 0.84 -4.02
CA GLN A 20 -14.39 0.05 -3.99
C GLN A 20 -13.46 0.48 -5.14
N ASP A 21 -14.04 0.78 -6.30
CA ASP A 21 -13.32 1.24 -7.50
C ASP A 21 -12.68 2.62 -7.30
N ASP A 22 -13.33 3.51 -6.55
CA ASP A 22 -12.86 4.88 -6.36
C ASP A 22 -11.58 4.95 -5.51
N PHE A 23 -11.55 4.28 -4.35
CA PHE A 23 -10.36 4.29 -3.48
C PHE A 23 -9.14 3.66 -4.17
N ALA A 24 -9.33 2.50 -4.78
CA ALA A 24 -8.24 1.74 -5.39
C ALA A 24 -7.61 2.52 -6.56
N LEU A 25 -8.45 3.16 -7.38
CA LEU A 25 -8.00 4.02 -8.47
C LEU A 25 -7.32 5.30 -7.96
N LYS A 26 -7.83 5.93 -6.90
CA LYS A 26 -7.18 7.09 -6.26
C LYS A 26 -5.79 6.74 -5.73
N LEU A 27 -5.64 5.60 -5.04
CA LEU A 27 -4.36 5.15 -4.52
C LEU A 27 -3.37 4.86 -5.66
N SER A 28 -3.85 4.21 -6.71
CA SER A 28 -3.08 3.99 -7.93
C SER A 28 -2.58 5.30 -8.55
N ASN A 29 -3.48 6.27 -8.75
CA ASN A 29 -3.13 7.58 -9.33
C ASN A 29 -2.15 8.35 -8.44
N ALA A 30 -2.32 8.30 -7.12
CA ALA A 30 -1.41 8.89 -6.15
C ALA A 30 0.01 8.29 -6.27
N ALA A 31 0.10 6.96 -6.41
CA ALA A 31 1.37 6.27 -6.61
C ALA A 31 2.03 6.64 -7.96
N ILE A 32 1.25 6.72 -9.05
CA ILE A 32 1.73 7.17 -10.37
C ILE A 32 2.28 8.60 -10.28
N GLU A 33 1.54 9.53 -9.68
CA GLU A 33 1.94 10.94 -9.57
C GLU A 33 3.28 11.08 -8.83
N LEU A 34 3.50 10.30 -7.78
CA LEU A 34 4.77 10.31 -7.05
C LEU A 34 5.96 9.94 -7.94
N THR A 35 5.80 9.01 -8.89
CA THR A 35 6.90 8.62 -9.80
C THR A 35 7.34 9.72 -10.77
N LEU A 36 6.58 10.82 -10.87
CA LEU A 36 6.99 12.00 -11.63
C LEU A 36 8.03 12.85 -10.88
N GLN A 37 8.17 12.66 -9.56
CA GLN A 37 9.14 13.35 -8.75
C GLN A 37 10.48 12.60 -8.74
N LYS A 38 11.58 13.33 -8.91
CA LYS A 38 12.91 12.77 -8.72
C LYS A 38 13.18 12.53 -7.23
N VAL A 39 13.37 11.27 -6.86
CA VAL A 39 13.71 10.83 -5.50
C VAL A 39 15.03 10.09 -5.51
N VAL A 40 15.93 10.46 -4.60
CA VAL A 40 17.18 9.75 -4.32
C VAL A 40 16.89 8.62 -3.35
N TYR A 41 17.25 7.40 -3.72
CA TYR A 41 17.15 6.26 -2.83
C TYR A 41 18.14 6.42 -1.67
N THR A 42 17.63 6.55 -0.44
CA THR A 42 18.46 6.56 0.76
C THR A 42 17.81 5.77 1.90
N PRO A 43 18.50 4.76 2.47
CA PRO A 43 18.04 4.03 3.64
C PRO A 43 18.35 4.74 4.96
N ASP A 44 18.80 6.01 4.92
CA ASP A 44 19.24 6.74 6.10
C ASP A 44 18.11 6.91 7.13
N TYR A 45 18.53 6.99 8.39
CA TYR A 45 17.66 7.33 9.50
C TYR A 45 17.45 8.85 9.56
N PHE A 46 16.21 9.27 9.78
CA PHE A 46 15.84 10.67 9.95
C PHE A 46 15.03 10.83 11.22
N VAL A 47 15.28 11.90 11.97
CA VAL A 47 14.36 12.35 13.01
C VAL A 47 13.27 13.18 12.34
N ILE A 48 12.03 12.74 12.46
CA ILE A 48 10.87 13.33 11.79
C ILE A 48 9.76 13.64 12.80
N LYS A 49 8.85 14.54 12.40
CA LYS A 49 7.68 14.87 13.23
C LYS A 49 6.78 13.65 13.42
N TYR A 50 5.94 13.69 14.44
CA TYR A 50 4.91 12.69 14.68
C TYR A 50 3.67 13.34 15.29
N PRO A 51 2.45 13.03 14.81
CA PRO A 51 2.16 12.29 13.57
C PRO A 51 2.47 13.13 12.31
N GLY A 52 2.37 12.54 11.13
CA GLY A 52 2.50 13.25 9.84
C GLY A 52 3.91 13.72 9.46
N GLY A 53 4.97 13.19 10.09
CA GLY A 53 6.34 13.45 9.65
C GLY A 53 6.73 12.65 8.42
N ASP A 54 7.61 13.20 7.61
CA ASP A 54 8.18 12.55 6.44
C ASP A 54 9.68 12.84 6.38
N VAL A 55 10.42 11.99 5.69
CA VAL A 55 11.79 12.29 5.28
C VAL A 55 11.77 13.40 4.21
N PRO A 56 12.92 14.02 3.87
CA PRO A 56 12.96 15.02 2.81
C PRO A 56 12.27 14.54 1.54
N SER A 57 11.49 15.40 0.89
CA SER A 57 10.61 15.00 -0.22
C SER A 57 11.36 14.39 -1.39
N ASN A 58 12.61 14.80 -1.62
CA ASN A 58 13.50 14.28 -2.66
C ASN A 58 14.28 13.02 -2.25
N MET A 59 13.94 12.40 -1.12
CA MET A 59 14.59 11.22 -0.55
C MET A 59 13.55 10.17 -0.16
N GLY A 60 13.97 8.91 -0.13
CA GLY A 60 13.19 7.83 0.47
C GLY A 60 13.52 6.45 -0.07
N VAL A 61 12.88 5.43 0.50
CA VAL A 61 12.93 4.03 0.08
C VAL A 61 11.57 3.56 -0.44
N CYS A 62 11.43 2.26 -0.70
CA CYS A 62 10.20 1.62 -1.18
C CYS A 62 8.97 1.94 -0.32
N THR A 63 9.09 1.88 1.01
CA THR A 63 8.01 2.16 1.95
C THR A 63 7.56 3.63 1.92
N ASP A 64 8.48 4.57 1.72
CA ASP A 64 8.16 6.01 1.68
C ASP A 64 7.23 6.35 0.51
N LEU A 65 7.34 5.65 -0.64
CA LEU A 65 6.35 5.77 -1.73
C LEU A 65 4.96 5.32 -1.27
N ILE A 66 4.87 4.19 -0.54
CA ILE A 66 3.59 3.68 -0.02
C ILE A 66 2.96 4.69 0.93
N ILE A 67 3.75 5.18 1.90
CA ILE A 67 3.30 6.14 2.92
C ILE A 67 2.78 7.42 2.26
N ARG A 68 3.53 7.97 1.30
CA ARG A 68 3.14 9.19 0.57
C ARG A 68 1.90 8.99 -0.29
N ALA A 69 1.75 7.82 -0.92
CA ALA A 69 0.56 7.49 -1.71
C ALA A 69 -0.68 7.45 -0.80
N TYR A 70 -0.60 6.79 0.35
CA TYR A 70 -1.69 6.76 1.33
C TYR A 70 -2.01 8.14 1.93
N ARG A 71 -1.00 8.99 2.14
CA ARG A 71 -1.22 10.36 2.65
C ARG A 71 -2.00 11.25 1.67
N LYS A 72 -1.87 11.03 0.36
CA LYS A 72 -2.73 11.70 -0.64
C LYS A 72 -4.21 11.31 -0.52
N LEU A 73 -4.52 10.26 0.24
CA LEU A 73 -5.86 9.78 0.55
C LEU A 73 -6.17 9.92 2.06
N ASP A 74 -5.52 10.87 2.74
CA ASP A 74 -5.73 11.20 4.16
C ASP A 74 -5.45 10.03 5.15
N ILE A 75 -4.63 9.06 4.74
CA ILE A 75 -4.21 7.93 5.56
C ILE A 75 -2.73 8.07 5.92
N ASP A 76 -2.44 8.33 7.21
CA ASP A 76 -1.07 8.37 7.71
C ASP A 76 -0.60 7.00 8.24
N LEU A 77 0.11 6.25 7.39
CA LEU A 77 0.72 4.97 7.80
C LEU A 77 1.79 5.14 8.89
N GLN A 78 2.42 6.32 9.04
CA GLN A 78 3.32 6.58 10.17
C GLN A 78 2.57 6.44 11.49
N GLN A 79 1.47 7.18 11.62
CA GLN A 79 0.63 7.14 12.81
C GLN A 79 0.07 5.74 13.06
N LYS A 80 -0.62 5.17 12.06
CA LYS A 80 -1.35 3.91 12.23
C LYS A 80 -0.44 2.73 12.60
N VAL A 81 0.71 2.62 11.95
CA VAL A 81 1.67 1.55 12.26
C VAL A 81 2.26 1.75 13.65
N HIS A 82 2.67 2.99 13.99
CA HIS A 82 3.28 3.26 15.29
C HIS A 82 2.30 3.02 16.45
N GLU A 83 1.04 3.44 16.33
CA GLU A 83 0.02 3.23 17.35
C GLU A 83 -0.29 1.74 17.57
N ASP A 84 -0.41 0.94 16.51
CA ASP A 84 -0.59 -0.50 16.67
C ASP A 84 0.65 -1.16 17.28
N MET A 85 1.85 -0.75 16.87
CA MET A 85 3.10 -1.24 17.44
C MET A 85 3.24 -0.88 18.93
N LEU A 86 2.80 0.30 19.35
CA LEU A 86 2.83 0.70 20.76
C LEU A 86 1.98 -0.23 21.62
N ALA A 87 0.81 -0.62 21.13
CA ALA A 87 -0.10 -1.51 21.85
C ALA A 87 0.25 -3.01 21.70
N ASN A 88 1.00 -3.40 20.66
CA ASN A 88 1.21 -4.80 20.28
C ASN A 88 2.66 -5.10 19.86
N PHE A 89 3.65 -4.50 20.53
CA PHE A 89 5.06 -4.56 20.11
C PHE A 89 5.60 -5.99 19.93
N ASP A 90 5.11 -6.93 20.72
CA ASP A 90 5.48 -8.35 20.68
C ASP A 90 5.02 -9.08 19.41
N LYS A 91 4.00 -8.56 18.72
CA LYS A 91 3.48 -9.11 17.45
C LYS A 91 4.32 -8.69 16.24
N TYR A 92 5.18 -7.67 16.39
CA TYR A 92 6.01 -7.15 15.32
C TYR A 92 7.37 -7.85 15.24
N PRO A 93 8.03 -7.85 14.06
CA PRO A 93 9.30 -8.56 13.87
C PRO A 93 10.41 -8.05 14.82
N LYS A 94 11.06 -8.97 15.52
CA LYS A 94 12.17 -8.68 16.46
C LYS A 94 13.54 -8.67 15.80
N ILE A 95 13.59 -8.59 14.46
CA ILE A 95 14.81 -8.79 13.66
C ILE A 95 15.88 -7.69 13.84
N TRP A 96 15.51 -6.55 14.44
CA TRP A 96 16.43 -5.44 14.73
C TRP A 96 16.85 -5.34 16.21
N GLY A 97 16.42 -6.29 17.08
CA GLY A 97 16.77 -6.27 18.51
C GLY A 97 16.25 -5.07 19.30
N LEU A 98 15.23 -4.37 18.78
CA LEU A 98 14.65 -3.21 19.45
C LEU A 98 13.84 -3.60 20.68
N LYS A 99 13.88 -2.75 21.70
CA LYS A 99 13.14 -2.92 22.96
C LYS A 99 11.83 -2.15 23.03
N LYS A 100 11.64 -1.20 22.12
CA LYS A 100 10.47 -0.32 22.02
C LYS A 100 10.27 0.13 20.57
N THR A 101 9.11 0.71 20.31
CA THR A 101 8.76 1.38 19.06
C THR A 101 9.62 2.61 18.80
N ASP A 102 9.67 3.03 17.54
CA ASP A 102 10.33 4.26 17.09
C ASP A 102 9.51 4.90 15.96
N SER A 103 8.78 5.97 16.31
CA SER A 103 7.91 6.72 15.39
C SER A 103 8.63 7.28 14.17
N ASN A 104 9.96 7.37 14.21
CA ASN A 104 10.76 7.85 13.08
C ASN A 104 10.93 6.80 11.98
N ILE A 105 10.83 5.50 12.29
CA ILE A 105 11.21 4.43 11.36
C ILE A 105 10.24 3.24 11.33
N ASP A 106 9.31 3.12 12.26
CA ASP A 106 8.40 1.97 12.37
C ASP A 106 7.68 1.65 11.06
N HIS A 107 7.03 2.66 10.46
CA HIS A 107 6.34 2.58 9.17
C HIS A 107 7.27 2.44 7.96
N ARG A 108 8.56 2.79 8.09
CA ARG A 108 9.53 2.73 6.98
C ARG A 108 10.13 1.33 6.79
N ARG A 109 9.71 0.33 7.57
CA ARG A 109 10.18 -1.05 7.48
C ARG A 109 9.13 -1.95 6.83
N VAL A 110 9.50 -2.59 5.73
CA VAL A 110 8.60 -3.51 4.99
C VAL A 110 8.02 -4.62 5.90
N PRO A 111 8.80 -5.31 6.77
CA PRO A 111 8.23 -6.32 7.66
C PRO A 111 7.19 -5.77 8.67
N ASN A 112 7.34 -4.51 9.09
CA ASN A 112 6.35 -3.86 9.96
C ASN A 112 5.07 -3.55 9.18
N LEU A 113 5.18 -3.05 7.94
CA LEU A 113 4.02 -2.86 7.06
C LEU A 113 3.31 -4.18 6.76
N MET A 114 4.03 -5.27 6.49
CA MET A 114 3.43 -6.60 6.33
C MET A 114 2.63 -7.01 7.56
N THR A 115 3.18 -6.83 8.76
CA THR A 115 2.50 -7.14 10.03
C THR A 115 1.23 -6.29 10.19
N PHE A 116 1.32 -4.99 9.91
CA PHE A 116 0.19 -4.08 9.96
C PHE A 116 -0.90 -4.48 8.96
N PHE A 117 -0.56 -4.76 7.70
CA PHE A 117 -1.53 -5.17 6.68
C PHE A 117 -2.13 -6.56 6.95
N ASN A 118 -1.40 -7.48 7.58
CA ASN A 118 -1.98 -8.74 8.06
C ASN A 118 -3.04 -8.52 9.14
N ARG A 119 -2.92 -7.45 9.94
CA ARG A 119 -3.80 -7.17 11.07
C ARG A 119 -5.01 -6.33 10.69
N PHE A 120 -4.85 -5.40 9.76
CA PHE A 120 -5.87 -4.40 9.41
C PHE A 120 -6.24 -4.36 7.93
N GLY A 121 -5.50 -5.04 7.07
CA GLY A 121 -5.79 -5.15 5.64
C GLY A 121 -6.56 -6.42 5.29
N THR A 122 -6.97 -6.49 4.03
CA THR A 122 -7.43 -7.72 3.40
C THR A 122 -6.21 -8.46 2.84
N ILE A 123 -5.93 -9.65 3.36
CA ILE A 123 -4.90 -10.53 2.79
C ILE A 123 -5.45 -11.12 1.50
N LYS A 124 -4.72 -10.93 0.40
CA LYS A 124 -5.10 -11.43 -0.92
C LYS A 124 -4.28 -12.66 -1.28
N LYS A 125 -4.82 -13.45 -2.21
CA LYS A 125 -4.16 -14.66 -2.71
C LYS A 125 -2.87 -14.30 -3.44
N ILE A 126 -1.78 -14.99 -3.12
CA ILE A 126 -0.55 -14.99 -3.93
C ILE A 126 -0.68 -16.10 -4.97
N SER A 127 -0.69 -15.72 -6.25
CA SER A 127 -0.80 -16.64 -7.38
C SER A 127 0.13 -16.23 -8.52
N LYS A 128 0.15 -17.04 -9.59
CA LYS A 128 0.78 -16.68 -10.87
C LYS A 128 -0.20 -16.07 -11.88
N GLU A 129 -1.46 -15.90 -11.50
CA GLU A 129 -2.50 -15.34 -12.37
C GLU A 129 -2.43 -13.81 -12.31
N PRO A 130 -2.10 -13.12 -13.41
CA PRO A 130 -1.96 -11.67 -13.41
C PRO A 130 -3.21 -10.91 -12.96
N ASN A 131 -4.39 -11.46 -13.23
CA ASN A 131 -5.68 -10.84 -12.92
C ASN A 131 -6.02 -10.87 -11.43
N ASP A 132 -5.29 -11.63 -10.60
CA ASP A 132 -5.47 -11.60 -9.15
C ASP A 132 -4.94 -10.29 -8.53
N TYR A 133 -4.06 -9.58 -9.26
CA TYR A 133 -3.39 -8.34 -8.85
C TYR A 133 -3.99 -7.16 -9.60
N ILE A 134 -4.78 -6.35 -8.89
CA ILE A 134 -5.55 -5.23 -9.48
C ILE A 134 -5.08 -3.89 -8.91
N PRO A 135 -5.37 -2.76 -9.59
CA PRO A 135 -4.93 -1.45 -9.13
C PRO A 135 -5.32 -1.17 -7.68
N GLY A 136 -4.41 -0.56 -6.92
CA GLY A 136 -4.58 -0.29 -5.49
C GLY A 136 -4.17 -1.44 -4.57
N ASP A 137 -3.88 -2.64 -5.09
CA ASP A 137 -3.26 -3.69 -4.29
C ASP A 137 -1.82 -3.31 -3.90
N ILE A 138 -1.40 -3.78 -2.73
CA ILE A 138 -0.02 -3.70 -2.24
C ILE A 138 0.62 -5.07 -2.40
N VAL A 139 1.79 -5.11 -3.02
CA VAL A 139 2.55 -6.35 -3.21
C VAL A 139 3.92 -6.22 -2.54
N VAL A 140 4.35 -7.29 -1.89
CA VAL A 140 5.62 -7.37 -1.17
C VAL A 140 6.44 -8.52 -1.74
N TRP A 141 7.72 -8.27 -2.01
CA TRP A 141 8.66 -9.23 -2.56
C TRP A 141 9.83 -9.51 -1.62
N ASN A 142 10.40 -10.70 -1.75
CA ASN A 142 11.77 -11.01 -1.34
C ASN A 142 12.66 -10.94 -2.59
N LEU A 143 13.64 -10.03 -2.60
CA LEU A 143 14.58 -9.82 -3.70
C LEU A 143 15.79 -10.78 -3.65
N GLY A 144 15.85 -11.64 -2.65
CA GLY A 144 16.98 -12.51 -2.32
C GLY A 144 17.43 -12.32 -0.87
N GLY A 145 17.69 -13.42 -0.17
CA GLY A 145 18.14 -13.39 1.22
C GLY A 145 17.17 -12.67 2.16
N ALA A 146 17.68 -11.65 2.86
CA ALA A 146 16.92 -10.84 3.83
C ALA A 146 16.39 -9.51 3.25
N ILE A 147 16.45 -9.31 1.94
CA ILE A 147 16.06 -8.05 1.29
C ILE A 147 14.58 -8.12 0.89
N THR A 148 13.76 -7.33 1.58
CA THR A 148 12.32 -7.19 1.31
C THR A 148 12.03 -5.90 0.55
N HIS A 149 11.07 -5.94 -0.37
CA HIS A 149 10.66 -4.80 -1.20
C HIS A 149 9.13 -4.70 -1.27
N ILE A 150 8.58 -3.51 -1.49
CA ILE A 150 7.13 -3.26 -1.51
C ILE A 150 6.77 -2.27 -2.63
N GLY A 151 5.55 -2.39 -3.15
CA GLY A 151 5.03 -1.55 -4.24
C GLY A 151 3.52 -1.59 -4.31
N ILE A 152 2.95 -0.68 -5.09
CA ILE A 152 1.51 -0.56 -5.37
C ILE A 152 1.26 -1.00 -6.82
N VAL A 153 0.26 -1.84 -7.03
CA VAL A 153 -0.24 -2.17 -8.36
C VAL A 153 -0.97 -0.95 -8.90
N VAL A 154 -0.61 -0.49 -10.10
CA VAL A 154 -1.18 0.71 -10.71
C VAL A 154 -2.03 0.39 -11.94
N ASN A 155 -2.95 1.29 -12.28
CA ASN A 155 -3.86 1.22 -13.43
C ASN A 155 -3.19 1.47 -14.79
N LEU A 156 -1.93 1.05 -14.94
CA LEU A 156 -1.21 0.99 -16.20
C LEU A 156 -0.89 -0.47 -16.50
N LYS A 157 -1.01 -0.87 -17.76
CA LYS A 157 -0.73 -2.25 -18.20
C LYS A 157 0.68 -2.37 -18.76
N SER A 158 1.23 -3.57 -18.67
CA SER A 158 2.41 -4.01 -19.43
C SER A 158 2.20 -3.86 -20.93
N ASN A 159 3.30 -3.81 -21.69
CA ASN A 159 3.26 -3.67 -23.16
C ASN A 159 2.46 -4.78 -23.85
N ASP A 160 2.43 -5.99 -23.26
CA ASP A 160 1.64 -7.12 -23.76
C ASP A 160 0.18 -7.10 -23.31
N GLY A 161 -0.23 -6.10 -22.51
CA GLY A 161 -1.57 -5.94 -21.95
C GLY A 161 -1.95 -6.94 -20.84
N LYS A 162 -1.06 -7.87 -20.48
CA LYS A 162 -1.41 -9.03 -19.65
C LYS A 162 -1.49 -8.74 -18.15
N ARG A 163 -0.73 -7.76 -17.66
CA ARG A 163 -0.63 -7.49 -16.22
C ARG A 163 -0.57 -6.00 -15.93
N TYR A 164 -0.98 -5.62 -14.73
CA TYR A 164 -0.79 -4.26 -14.25
C TYR A 164 0.66 -4.05 -13.81
N LEU A 165 1.14 -2.82 -13.97
CA LEU A 165 2.48 -2.39 -13.58
C LEU A 165 2.55 -2.08 -12.10
N ILE A 166 3.76 -1.96 -11.58
CA ILE A 166 4.04 -1.65 -10.17
C ILE A 166 4.68 -0.29 -10.06
N ALA A 167 4.12 0.60 -9.23
CA ALA A 167 4.81 1.78 -8.74
C ALA A 167 5.58 1.44 -7.46
N HIS A 168 6.87 1.74 -7.44
CA HIS A 168 7.77 1.44 -6.32
C HIS A 168 8.99 2.37 -6.33
N ASN A 169 9.79 2.31 -5.26
CA ASN A 169 11.07 3.02 -5.19
C ASN A 169 12.18 2.02 -4.88
N ILE A 170 13.15 1.90 -5.77
CA ILE A 170 14.30 1.00 -5.65
C ILE A 170 15.51 1.67 -6.28
N GLY A 171 16.72 1.53 -5.72
CA GLY A 171 18.01 1.88 -6.35
C GLY A 171 18.09 3.20 -7.13
N ASN A 172 17.54 3.21 -8.35
CA ASN A 172 17.40 4.35 -9.26
C ASN A 172 16.36 5.41 -8.85
N GLY A 173 15.54 5.15 -7.83
CA GLY A 173 14.51 6.05 -7.34
C GLY A 173 13.09 5.51 -7.55
N GLN A 174 12.12 6.42 -7.59
CA GLN A 174 10.71 6.10 -7.85
C GLN A 174 10.49 5.79 -9.33
N GLU A 175 9.87 4.65 -9.63
CA GLU A 175 9.61 4.22 -10.99
C GLU A 175 8.33 3.38 -11.09
N ILE A 176 7.83 3.26 -12.32
CA ILE A 176 6.79 2.31 -12.70
C ILE A 176 7.45 1.22 -13.54
N SER A 177 7.38 -0.02 -13.09
CA SER A 177 8.03 -1.14 -13.77
C SER A 177 7.14 -2.37 -13.88
N ASP A 178 7.46 -3.19 -14.87
CA ASP A 178 6.85 -4.50 -15.07
C ASP A 178 7.60 -5.56 -14.25
N CYS A 179 7.49 -5.48 -12.92
CA CYS A 179 8.24 -6.33 -12.00
C CYS A 179 7.40 -7.30 -11.17
N LEU A 180 6.07 -7.37 -11.38
CA LEU A 180 5.13 -8.11 -10.55
C LEU A 180 5.58 -9.55 -10.26
N PHE A 181 6.05 -10.26 -11.28
CA PHE A 181 6.49 -11.66 -11.19
C PHE A 181 8.01 -11.85 -11.31
N THR A 182 8.80 -10.77 -11.23
CA THR A 182 10.27 -10.82 -11.35
C THR A 182 10.91 -11.41 -10.10
N TYR A 183 10.29 -11.23 -8.93
CA TYR A 183 10.81 -11.68 -7.64
C TYR A 183 9.78 -12.52 -6.89
N LYS A 184 10.22 -13.20 -5.83
CA LYS A 184 9.32 -14.01 -4.99
C LYS A 184 8.35 -13.11 -4.23
N ILE A 185 7.08 -13.17 -4.57
CA ILE A 185 6.01 -12.51 -3.80
C ILE A 185 5.89 -13.19 -2.43
N ILE A 186 5.92 -12.38 -1.37
CA ILE A 186 5.80 -12.82 0.03
C ILE A 186 4.65 -12.13 0.78
N GLY A 187 3.96 -11.20 0.12
CA GLY A 187 2.77 -10.54 0.66
C GLY A 187 1.95 -9.93 -0.46
N HIS A 188 0.63 -10.01 -0.32
CA HIS A 188 -0.32 -9.41 -1.25
C HIS A 188 -1.53 -8.94 -0.43
N TYR A 189 -1.79 -7.64 -0.45
CA TYR A 189 -2.73 -7.00 0.45
C TYR A 189 -3.58 -5.96 -0.27
N PHE A 190 -4.75 -5.68 0.30
CA PHE A 190 -5.50 -4.46 0.03
C PHE A 190 -5.82 -3.77 1.36
N TYR A 191 -5.64 -2.45 1.43
CA TYR A 191 -5.88 -1.68 2.64
C TYR A 191 -6.49 -0.31 2.30
N LYS A 192 -7.59 0.06 2.97
CA LYS A 192 -8.31 1.32 2.84
C LYS A 192 -8.80 1.81 4.20
#